data_AF-A0A956G703-F1
#
_entry.id   AF-A0A956G703-F1
#
_cell.length_a   1.000
_cell.length_b   1.000
_cell.length_c   1.000
_cell.angle_alpha   90.00
_cell.angle_beta   90.00
_cell.angle_gamma   90.00
#
_symmetry.space_group_name_H-M   'P 1'
#
loop_
_entity.id
_entity.type
_entity.pdbx_description
1 polymer ?
#
loop_
_entity_poly.entity_id
_entity_poly.type
_entity_poly.pdbx_seq_one_letter_code
_entity_poly.pdbx_strand_id
1 'polypeptide(L)'
;MKRLSCALLLALALAACGSARPVTVERGPGDDVGYPGEGTTVVIVDGVTYVVGGDPGVDCVDFEGECISIGDVKNRECGSTNAQADVVVVDGKVVEVICYPPRSAGQDIGEVGENKDGTVTVPQNAGHTVITFKPETNGTATDGDLTIDGEGVALIGNGVDKTIIGGNLKIASNKSVIRGLTVQGNVTFEKNSNNASISFCKVYGNLEVHSNDTSVIACQVFGNVEVKGNNDTVVYTGVGNNFKVDGKLAVCAGNYGFDDQNDDHIVDVAEETGEIACK
;
A
#
# COMPACT_ATOMS: atom_id res chain seq x y z
N MET A 1 -25.96 68.03 -36.51
CA MET A 1 -26.06 66.61 -36.87
C MET A 1 -25.05 65.82 -36.03
N LYS A 2 -25.49 65.21 -34.92
CA LYS A 2 -24.65 64.38 -34.05
C LYS A 2 -24.72 62.93 -34.55
N ARG A 3 -23.60 62.34 -34.96
CA ARG A 3 -23.52 60.90 -35.26
C ARG A 3 -23.03 60.18 -34.01
N LEU A 4 -23.91 59.34 -33.46
CA LEU A 4 -23.67 58.43 -32.36
C LEU A 4 -22.99 57.18 -32.95
N SER A 5 -21.72 56.95 -32.65
CA SER A 5 -21.03 55.70 -33.02
C SER A 5 -21.22 54.68 -31.91
N CYS A 6 -21.98 53.64 -32.20
CA CYS A 6 -22.23 52.49 -31.34
C CYS A 6 -21.00 51.56 -31.39
N ALA A 7 -20.24 51.47 -30.29
CA ALA A 7 -19.15 50.53 -30.17
C ALA A 7 -19.70 49.16 -29.73
N LEU A 8 -19.61 48.20 -30.64
CA LEU A 8 -19.98 46.80 -30.44
C LEU A 8 -18.97 46.15 -29.48
N LEU A 9 -19.38 45.84 -28.25
CA LEU A 9 -18.59 45.04 -27.31
C LEU A 9 -18.62 43.58 -27.77
N LEU A 10 -17.49 43.10 -28.29
CA LEU A 10 -17.27 41.69 -28.61
C LEU A 10 -16.92 40.95 -27.30
N ALA A 11 -17.87 40.24 -26.72
CA ALA A 11 -17.60 39.34 -25.59
C ALA A 11 -16.89 38.08 -26.13
N LEU A 12 -15.57 38.01 -25.96
CA LEU A 12 -14.81 36.77 -26.13
C LEU A 12 -15.20 35.82 -24.99
N ALA A 13 -15.98 34.80 -25.30
CA ALA A 13 -16.14 33.64 -24.43
C ALA A 13 -14.81 32.88 -24.40
N LEU A 14 -14.03 33.04 -23.31
CA LEU A 14 -12.92 32.15 -23.00
C LEU A 14 -13.52 30.77 -22.69
N ALA A 15 -13.43 29.86 -23.64
CA ALA A 15 -13.67 28.45 -23.40
C ALA A 15 -12.65 27.99 -22.35
N ALA A 16 -13.13 27.66 -21.15
CA ALA A 16 -12.35 27.01 -20.12
C ALA A 16 -11.94 25.61 -20.63
N CYS A 17 -10.81 25.54 -21.34
CA CYS A 17 -10.15 24.26 -21.58
C CYS A 17 -9.71 23.74 -20.22
N GLY A 18 -10.34 22.66 -19.75
CA GLY A 18 -9.92 21.95 -18.56
C GLY A 18 -8.49 21.47 -18.76
N SER A 19 -7.52 22.21 -18.22
CA SER A 19 -6.12 21.84 -18.26
C SER A 19 -5.94 20.59 -17.39
N ALA A 20 -5.73 19.44 -18.04
CA ALA A 20 -5.28 18.23 -17.38
C ALA A 20 -4.06 18.58 -16.52
N ARG A 21 -4.04 18.11 -15.27
CA ARG A 21 -2.90 18.34 -14.37
C ARG A 21 -1.69 17.61 -14.98
N PRO A 22 -0.53 18.27 -15.11
CA PRO A 22 0.66 17.61 -15.61
C PRO A 22 1.02 16.42 -14.71
N VAL A 23 1.47 15.32 -15.31
CA VAL A 23 1.98 14.16 -14.58
C VAL A 23 3.28 14.56 -13.88
N THR A 24 3.39 14.24 -12.60
CA THR A 24 4.61 14.40 -11.81
C THR A 24 5.11 13.05 -11.36
N VAL A 25 6.43 12.85 -11.39
CA VAL A 25 7.09 11.63 -10.90
C VAL A 25 8.17 12.06 -9.92
N GLU A 26 8.01 11.67 -8.67
CA GLU A 26 8.94 12.02 -7.60
C GLU A 26 9.41 10.75 -6.91
N ARG A 27 10.71 10.62 -6.65
CA ARG A 27 11.20 9.54 -5.77
C ARG A 27 10.83 9.88 -4.33
N GLY A 28 10.32 8.90 -3.61
CA GLY A 28 9.99 9.09 -2.21
C GLY A 28 9.42 7.85 -1.54
N PRO A 29 9.38 7.85 -0.20
CA PRO A 29 8.74 6.79 0.57
C PRO A 29 7.27 6.65 0.18
N GLY A 30 6.88 5.44 -0.25
CA GLY A 30 5.49 5.15 -0.63
C GLY A 30 4.54 5.19 0.55
N ASP A 31 5.04 4.88 1.75
CA ASP A 31 4.29 4.89 3.00
C ASP A 31 3.92 6.30 3.47
N ASP A 32 4.62 7.34 2.99
CA ASP A 32 4.27 8.74 3.24
C ASP A 32 3.12 9.24 2.35
N VAL A 33 2.73 8.48 1.32
CA VAL A 33 1.56 8.81 0.50
C VAL A 33 0.31 8.57 1.32
N GLY A 34 -0.28 9.66 1.81
CA GLY A 34 -1.50 9.65 2.59
C GLY A 34 -2.71 9.08 1.82
N TYR A 35 -3.71 8.64 2.58
CA TYR A 35 -4.96 8.13 2.04
C TYR A 35 -6.15 9.10 2.32
N PRO A 36 -6.98 9.41 1.32
CA PRO A 36 -6.77 9.12 -0.10
C PRO A 36 -5.75 10.10 -0.68
N GLY A 37 -4.92 9.61 -1.58
CA GLY A 37 -4.22 10.48 -2.52
C GLY A 37 -5.04 10.52 -3.80
N GLU A 38 -5.93 11.51 -3.95
CA GLU A 38 -6.68 11.65 -5.21
C GLU A 38 -5.69 11.91 -6.36
N GLY A 39 -5.63 10.97 -7.31
CA GLY A 39 -4.72 11.05 -8.45
C GLY A 39 -3.26 10.83 -8.07
N THR A 40 -2.97 10.10 -6.99
CA THR A 40 -1.63 9.57 -6.73
C THR A 40 -1.57 8.07 -6.98
N THR A 41 -0.41 7.59 -7.42
CA THR A 41 -0.11 6.17 -7.60
C THR A 41 1.30 5.96 -7.10
N VAL A 42 1.49 4.98 -6.21
CA VAL A 42 2.84 4.58 -5.82
C VAL A 42 3.31 3.52 -6.80
N VAL A 43 4.49 3.69 -7.34
CA VAL A 43 5.11 2.73 -8.25
C VAL A 43 6.42 2.28 -7.65
N ILE A 44 6.59 0.98 -7.47
CA ILE A 44 7.86 0.40 -7.03
C ILE A 44 8.50 -0.25 -8.25
N VAL A 45 9.66 0.26 -8.67
CA VAL A 45 10.43 -0.25 -9.81
C VAL A 45 11.79 -0.67 -9.29
N ASP A 46 12.08 -1.97 -9.36
CA ASP A 46 13.35 -2.57 -8.93
C ASP A 46 13.80 -2.08 -7.54
N GLY A 47 12.85 -2.02 -6.61
CA GLY A 47 13.04 -1.63 -5.21
C GLY A 47 13.03 -0.11 -4.97
N VAL A 48 13.05 0.70 -6.02
CA VAL A 48 12.94 2.16 -5.91
C VAL A 48 11.47 2.56 -5.92
N THR A 49 11.06 3.31 -4.90
CA THR A 49 9.69 3.81 -4.81
C THR A 49 9.55 5.21 -5.42
N TYR A 50 8.52 5.35 -6.23
CA TYR A 50 8.12 6.58 -6.90
C TYR A 50 6.68 6.93 -6.55
N VAL A 51 6.41 8.21 -6.38
CA VAL A 51 5.06 8.77 -6.25
C VAL A 51 4.72 9.47 -7.55
N VAL A 52 3.72 8.96 -8.24
CA VAL A 52 3.19 9.52 -9.48
C VAL A 52 1.94 10.33 -9.14
N GLY A 53 1.98 11.62 -9.43
CA GLY A 53 0.84 12.52 -9.26
C GLY A 53 0.25 12.95 -10.61
N GLY A 54 -1.03 13.33 -10.59
CA GLY A 54 -1.75 13.78 -11.78
C GLY A 54 -2.48 12.64 -12.49
N ASP A 55 -3.06 12.95 -13.65
CA ASP A 55 -3.72 11.94 -14.49
C ASP A 55 -2.75 11.54 -15.62
N PRO A 56 -2.13 10.35 -15.55
CA PRO A 56 -1.28 9.86 -16.63
C PRO A 56 -2.06 9.58 -17.92
N GLY A 57 -3.40 9.53 -17.87
CA GLY A 57 -4.22 9.21 -19.01
C GLY A 57 -3.84 7.85 -19.60
N VAL A 58 -3.56 7.82 -20.90
CA VAL A 58 -3.05 6.64 -21.62
C VAL A 58 -1.55 6.73 -21.89
N ASP A 59 -0.90 7.80 -21.46
CA ASP A 59 0.52 8.02 -21.69
C ASP A 59 1.33 7.16 -20.73
N CYS A 60 2.46 6.63 -21.23
CA CYS A 60 3.36 5.90 -20.37
C CYS A 60 4.22 6.85 -19.54
N VAL A 61 4.51 6.41 -18.32
CA VAL A 61 5.42 7.09 -17.40
C VAL A 61 6.76 6.35 -17.45
N ASP A 62 7.83 7.10 -17.68
CA ASP A 62 9.20 6.58 -17.78
C ASP A 62 9.84 6.49 -16.39
N PHE A 63 10.26 5.28 -16.03
CA PHE A 63 11.04 4.98 -14.84
C PHE A 63 12.40 4.43 -15.28
N GLU A 64 13.40 5.30 -15.36
CA GLU A 64 14.79 4.93 -15.71
C GLU A 64 14.94 4.17 -17.04
N GLY A 65 14.11 4.45 -18.03
CA GLY A 65 14.10 3.80 -19.35
C GLY A 65 12.98 2.77 -19.51
N GLU A 66 12.22 2.50 -18.46
CA GLU A 66 11.04 1.64 -18.48
C GLU A 66 9.75 2.45 -18.61
N CYS A 67 9.06 2.29 -19.73
CA CYS A 67 7.81 2.99 -20.04
C CYS A 67 6.62 2.16 -19.54
N ILE A 68 6.02 2.58 -18.43
CA ILE A 68 4.90 1.88 -17.78
C ILE A 68 3.60 2.66 -17.99
N SER A 69 2.60 2.02 -18.59
CA SER A 69 1.27 2.62 -18.86
C SER A 69 0.38 2.56 -17.63
N ILE A 70 0.62 3.43 -16.65
CA ILE A 70 -0.05 3.39 -15.33
C ILE A 70 -1.57 3.50 -15.44
N GLY A 71 -2.09 4.39 -16.28
CA GLY A 71 -3.53 4.54 -16.45
C GLY A 71 -4.18 3.27 -17.00
N ASP A 72 -3.57 2.63 -18.00
CA ASP A 72 -4.05 1.36 -18.56
C ASP A 72 -4.03 0.23 -17.52
N VAL A 73 -2.94 0.13 -16.75
CA VAL A 73 -2.80 -0.85 -15.67
C VAL A 73 -3.89 -0.67 -14.63
N LYS A 74 -4.10 0.56 -14.13
CA LYS A 74 -5.14 0.85 -13.13
C LYS A 74 -6.55 0.67 -13.68
N ASN A 75 -6.79 1.03 -14.94
CA ASN A 75 -8.09 0.79 -15.55
C ASN A 75 -8.40 -0.70 -15.69
N ARG A 76 -7.38 -1.52 -16.01
CA ARG A 76 -7.52 -2.97 -16.14
C ARG A 76 -7.72 -3.65 -14.78
N GLU A 77 -6.89 -3.33 -13.79
CA GLU A 77 -6.88 -4.04 -12.50
C GLU A 77 -7.84 -3.42 -11.48
N CYS A 78 -7.93 -2.09 -11.43
CA CYS A 78 -8.74 -1.36 -10.45
C CYS A 78 -10.05 -0.81 -11.03
N GLY A 79 -10.31 -0.99 -12.33
CA GLY A 79 -11.51 -0.52 -13.01
C GLY A 79 -11.59 1.00 -13.23
N SER A 80 -10.52 1.75 -12.93
CA SER A 80 -10.47 3.20 -13.10
C SER A 80 -9.04 3.73 -13.19
N THR A 81 -8.78 4.65 -14.13
CA THR A 81 -7.50 5.38 -14.22
C THR A 81 -7.23 6.27 -13.00
N ASN A 82 -8.29 6.66 -12.28
CA ASN A 82 -8.23 7.53 -11.11
C ASN A 82 -8.20 6.77 -9.77
N ALA A 83 -8.23 5.43 -9.79
CA ALA A 83 -8.11 4.64 -8.56
C ALA A 83 -6.81 4.99 -7.81
N GLN A 84 -6.78 4.92 -6.48
CA GLN A 84 -5.50 4.88 -5.79
C GLN A 84 -4.98 3.45 -5.89
N ALA A 85 -3.69 3.30 -6.25
CA ALA A 85 -3.08 1.99 -6.38
C ALA A 85 -1.58 2.04 -6.03
N ASP A 86 -1.08 0.90 -5.56
CA ASP A 86 0.34 0.60 -5.52
C ASP A 86 0.62 -0.36 -6.71
N VAL A 87 1.53 0.02 -7.60
CA VAL A 87 1.91 -0.75 -8.79
C VAL A 87 3.33 -1.24 -8.60
N VAL A 88 3.54 -2.55 -8.71
CA VAL A 88 4.85 -3.15 -8.51
C VAL A 88 5.38 -3.67 -9.82
N VAL A 89 6.58 -3.21 -10.16
CA VAL A 89 7.31 -3.57 -11.37
C VAL A 89 8.60 -4.28 -10.97
N VAL A 90 8.87 -5.41 -11.63
CA VAL A 90 10.10 -6.20 -11.51
C VAL A 90 10.56 -6.52 -12.92
N ASP A 91 11.81 -6.18 -13.25
CA ASP A 91 12.41 -6.43 -14.57
C ASP A 91 11.53 -5.91 -15.73
N GLY A 92 11.00 -4.69 -15.62
CA GLY A 92 10.15 -4.07 -16.64
C GLY A 92 8.75 -4.64 -16.76
N LYS A 93 8.32 -5.50 -15.84
CA LYS A 93 6.98 -6.12 -15.85
C LYS A 93 6.22 -5.79 -14.59
N VAL A 94 4.97 -5.37 -14.77
CA VAL A 94 4.02 -5.27 -13.65
C VAL A 94 3.75 -6.67 -13.12
N VAL A 95 4.15 -6.93 -11.87
CA VAL A 95 3.95 -8.21 -11.19
C VAL A 95 2.79 -8.16 -10.20
N GLU A 96 2.43 -6.98 -9.69
CA GLU A 96 1.37 -6.81 -8.71
C GLU A 96 0.72 -5.42 -8.80
N VAL A 97 -0.58 -5.36 -8.52
CA VAL A 97 -1.32 -4.10 -8.43
C VAL A 97 -2.29 -4.17 -7.26
N ILE A 98 -2.00 -3.42 -6.20
CA ILE A 98 -2.91 -3.30 -5.05
C ILE A 98 -3.83 -2.11 -5.30
N CYS A 99 -5.12 -2.38 -5.44
CA CYS A 99 -6.14 -1.35 -5.62
C CYS A 99 -6.74 -0.95 -4.27
N TYR A 100 -6.80 0.35 -4.01
CA TYR A 100 -7.41 0.88 -2.80
C TYR A 100 -8.83 1.37 -3.09
N PRO A 101 -9.80 1.09 -2.19
CA PRO A 101 -11.13 1.68 -2.27
C PRO A 101 -11.06 3.21 -2.18
N PRO A 102 -12.12 3.95 -2.59
CA PRO A 102 -12.17 5.39 -2.42
C PRO A 102 -12.37 5.78 -0.95
N ARG A 103 -11.82 6.92 -0.51
CA ARG A 103 -12.01 7.43 0.87
C ARG A 103 -13.46 7.58 1.28
N SER A 104 -14.36 7.86 0.36
CA SER A 104 -15.79 7.96 0.67
C SER A 104 -16.37 6.67 1.27
N ALA A 105 -15.65 5.54 1.19
CA ALA A 105 -15.99 4.27 1.86
C ALA A 105 -15.31 4.10 3.25
N GLY A 106 -14.50 5.08 3.68
CA GLY A 106 -13.75 5.17 4.95
C GLY A 106 -14.62 5.33 6.20
N GLN A 107 -14.22 4.62 7.25
CA GLN A 107 -14.59 4.81 8.65
C GLN A 107 -13.30 4.83 9.49
N ASP A 108 -13.28 5.57 10.59
CA ASP A 108 -12.08 5.63 11.44
C ASP A 108 -11.99 4.40 12.36
N ILE A 109 -10.77 3.93 12.68
CA ILE A 109 -10.56 2.77 13.58
C ILE A 109 -11.24 2.95 14.94
N GLY A 110 -11.27 4.17 15.48
CA GLY A 110 -11.95 4.46 16.76
C GLY A 110 -13.47 4.34 16.70
N GLU A 111 -14.04 4.21 15.50
CA GLU A 111 -15.47 3.89 15.28
C GLU A 111 -15.70 2.38 15.17
N VAL A 112 -14.63 1.60 14.94
CA VAL A 112 -14.64 0.14 15.06
C VAL A 112 -14.55 -0.19 16.54
N GLY A 113 -15.55 -0.89 17.06
CA GLY A 113 -15.65 -1.14 18.51
C GLY A 113 -14.41 -1.82 19.09
N GLU A 114 -13.84 -1.20 20.11
CA GLU A 114 -12.74 -1.75 20.91
C GLU A 114 -13.30 -2.64 22.03
N ASN A 115 -12.68 -3.81 22.23
CA ASN A 115 -13.01 -4.69 23.34
C ASN A 115 -12.44 -4.14 24.66
N LYS A 116 -12.92 -4.66 25.79
CA LYS A 116 -12.45 -4.23 27.12
C LYS A 116 -10.97 -4.48 27.40
N ASP A 117 -10.32 -5.29 26.58
CA ASP A 117 -8.91 -5.68 26.68
C ASP A 117 -8.02 -4.92 25.68
N GLY A 118 -8.54 -3.91 24.98
CA GLY A 118 -7.84 -3.16 23.94
C GLY A 118 -8.01 -3.75 22.54
N THR A 119 -8.34 -5.04 22.45
CA THR A 119 -8.40 -5.74 21.16
C THR A 119 -9.45 -5.11 20.25
N VAL A 120 -9.06 -4.75 19.04
CA VAL A 120 -10.00 -4.31 18.00
C VAL A 120 -10.30 -5.48 17.08
N THR A 121 -11.59 -5.73 16.81
CA THR A 121 -12.02 -6.76 15.89
C THR A 121 -12.95 -6.16 14.85
N VAL A 122 -12.60 -6.32 13.58
CA VAL A 122 -13.47 -5.98 12.45
C VAL A 122 -14.30 -7.22 12.13
N PRO A 123 -15.57 -7.28 12.54
CA PRO A 123 -16.34 -8.51 12.46
C PRO A 123 -16.71 -8.86 11.02
N GLN A 124 -17.06 -10.12 10.78
CA GLN A 124 -17.40 -10.65 9.45
C GLN A 124 -18.52 -9.86 8.73
N ASN A 125 -19.46 -9.28 9.48
CA ASN A 125 -20.56 -8.49 8.92
C ASN A 125 -20.17 -7.05 8.53
N ALA A 126 -18.92 -6.65 8.78
CA ALA A 126 -18.35 -5.35 8.39
C ALA A 126 -17.45 -5.46 7.14
N GLY A 127 -17.77 -6.37 6.21
CA GLY A 127 -17.03 -6.51 4.95
C GLY A 127 -17.04 -5.24 4.09
N HIS A 128 -16.01 -5.08 3.26
CA HIS A 128 -15.76 -3.92 2.39
C HIS A 128 -15.64 -2.58 3.13
N THR A 129 -15.42 -2.61 4.44
CA THR A 129 -15.16 -1.41 5.22
C THR A 129 -13.73 -0.95 4.99
N VAL A 130 -13.56 0.36 4.89
CA VAL A 130 -12.24 0.98 4.89
C VAL A 130 -12.00 1.57 6.27
N ILE A 131 -10.86 1.26 6.86
CA ILE A 131 -10.48 1.65 8.20
C ILE A 131 -9.26 2.55 8.11
N THR A 132 -9.38 3.77 8.63
CA THR A 132 -8.32 4.77 8.65
C THR A 132 -7.95 5.19 10.07
N PHE A 133 -6.78 5.81 10.21
CA PHE A 133 -6.28 6.34 11.48
C PHE A 133 -6.28 7.86 11.45
N LYS A 134 -6.72 8.47 12.54
CA LYS A 134 -6.72 9.93 12.63
C LYS A 134 -5.29 10.45 12.84
N PRO A 135 -4.92 11.62 12.30
CA PRO A 135 -3.57 12.17 12.49
C PRO A 135 -3.18 12.35 13.96
N GLU A 136 -4.16 12.54 14.86
CA GLU A 136 -3.92 12.70 16.31
C GLU A 136 -3.41 11.43 16.98
N THR A 137 -3.55 10.25 16.35
CA THR A 137 -3.01 8.98 16.87
C THR A 137 -1.60 8.70 16.34
N ASN A 138 -1.02 9.57 15.51
CA ASN A 138 0.28 9.33 14.92
C ASN A 138 1.38 9.15 15.98
N GLY A 139 2.19 8.11 15.83
CA GLY A 139 3.28 7.75 16.75
C GLY A 139 2.82 7.13 18.06
N THR A 140 1.52 6.90 18.24
CA THR A 140 0.95 6.24 19.43
C THR A 140 0.45 4.85 19.04
N ALA A 141 0.91 3.82 19.76
CA ALA A 141 0.46 2.45 19.54
C ALA A 141 -0.99 2.26 19.98
N THR A 142 -1.75 1.46 19.24
CA THR A 142 -3.03 0.94 19.72
C THR A 142 -2.82 0.00 20.90
N ASP A 143 -3.78 -0.06 21.82
CA ASP A 143 -3.76 -1.03 22.90
C ASP A 143 -4.14 -2.41 22.34
N GLY A 144 -3.24 -3.40 22.43
CA GLY A 144 -3.57 -4.80 22.11
C GLY A 144 -3.64 -5.16 20.61
N ASP A 145 -4.26 -6.33 20.36
CA ASP A 145 -4.28 -6.99 19.06
C ASP A 145 -5.35 -6.41 18.11
N LEU A 146 -5.14 -6.55 16.81
CA LEU A 146 -6.11 -6.20 15.76
C LEU A 146 -6.44 -7.44 14.93
N THR A 147 -7.72 -7.78 14.84
CA THR A 147 -8.21 -8.90 14.02
C THR A 147 -9.16 -8.41 12.93
N ILE A 148 -8.92 -8.83 11.68
CA ILE A 148 -9.75 -8.52 10.51
C ILE A 148 -10.47 -9.76 10.01
N ASP A 149 -11.76 -9.90 10.36
CA ASP A 149 -12.60 -11.03 9.95
C ASP A 149 -13.54 -10.70 8.77
N GLY A 150 -13.84 -9.41 8.53
CA GLY A 150 -14.66 -8.96 7.40
C GLY A 150 -13.96 -9.10 6.05
N GLU A 151 -14.63 -9.68 5.04
CA GLU A 151 -14.10 -9.78 3.67
C GLU A 151 -13.87 -8.39 3.05
N GLY A 152 -12.76 -8.20 2.35
CA GLY A 152 -12.50 -6.99 1.57
C GLY A 152 -12.26 -5.74 2.43
N VAL A 153 -11.85 -5.92 3.68
CA VAL A 153 -11.55 -4.79 4.57
C VAL A 153 -10.23 -4.15 4.15
N ALA A 154 -10.22 -2.82 4.04
CA ALA A 154 -9.01 -2.07 3.81
C ALA A 154 -8.55 -1.41 5.11
N LEU A 155 -7.38 -1.74 5.64
CA LEU A 155 -6.75 -1.10 6.80
C LEU A 155 -5.62 -0.19 6.33
N ILE A 156 -5.85 1.11 6.34
CA ILE A 156 -4.92 2.09 5.76
C ILE A 156 -4.36 2.99 6.84
N GLY A 157 -3.07 2.80 7.14
CA GLY A 157 -2.31 3.62 8.06
C GLY A 157 -1.82 4.92 7.43
N ASN A 158 -1.26 5.78 8.29
CA ASN A 158 -0.72 7.10 7.94
C ASN A 158 0.77 7.06 7.57
N GLY A 159 1.39 5.87 7.54
CA GLY A 159 2.82 5.64 7.35
C GLY A 159 3.41 4.79 8.48
N VAL A 160 4.55 4.12 8.24
CA VAL A 160 5.08 3.11 9.18
C VAL A 160 5.46 3.71 10.54
N ASP A 161 5.99 4.93 10.57
CA ASP A 161 6.36 5.61 11.83
C ASP A 161 5.19 6.37 12.48
N LYS A 162 3.98 6.30 11.87
CA LYS A 162 2.80 7.06 12.29
C LYS A 162 1.70 6.14 12.80
N THR A 163 1.36 5.08 12.07
CA THR A 163 0.33 4.12 12.51
C THR A 163 1.00 2.92 13.14
N ILE A 164 0.77 2.69 14.42
CA ILE A 164 1.41 1.61 15.19
C ILE A 164 0.32 0.72 15.82
N ILE A 165 0.32 -0.56 15.47
CA ILE A 165 -0.46 -1.60 16.14
C ILE A 165 0.40 -2.17 17.26
N GLY A 166 -0.02 -1.97 18.51
CA GLY A 166 0.78 -2.38 19.68
C GLY A 166 0.84 -3.89 19.91
N GLY A 167 -0.16 -4.63 19.44
CA GLY A 167 -0.22 -6.08 19.52
C GLY A 167 0.05 -6.79 18.19
N ASN A 168 -0.56 -7.95 18.04
CA ASN A 168 -0.54 -8.75 16.81
C ASN A 168 -1.57 -8.23 15.82
N LEU A 169 -1.30 -8.41 14.52
CA LEU A 169 -2.26 -8.22 13.44
C LEU A 169 -2.64 -9.57 12.84
N LYS A 170 -3.90 -9.96 13.01
CA LYS A 170 -4.45 -11.18 12.44
C LYS A 170 -5.42 -10.86 11.32
N ILE A 171 -5.15 -11.37 10.12
CA ILE A 171 -6.02 -11.29 8.97
C ILE A 171 -6.68 -12.66 8.81
N ALA A 172 -7.99 -12.72 8.96
CA ALA A 172 -8.81 -13.93 8.79
C ALA A 172 -9.93 -13.72 7.77
N SER A 173 -9.66 -12.87 6.78
CA SER A 173 -10.58 -12.40 5.75
C SER A 173 -9.93 -12.45 4.36
N ASN A 174 -10.71 -12.79 3.33
CA ASN A 174 -10.27 -12.69 1.94
C ASN A 174 -10.22 -11.23 1.48
N LYS A 175 -9.38 -10.93 0.47
CA LYS A 175 -9.34 -9.63 -0.23
C LYS A 175 -9.03 -8.43 0.66
N SER A 176 -8.49 -8.65 1.85
CA SER A 176 -8.15 -7.57 2.77
C SER A 176 -6.89 -6.86 2.30
N VAL A 177 -6.89 -5.53 2.40
CA VAL A 177 -5.81 -4.67 1.92
C VAL A 177 -5.26 -3.88 3.09
N ILE A 178 -3.99 -4.10 3.44
CA ILE A 178 -3.31 -3.45 4.55
C ILE A 178 -2.18 -2.58 4.00
N ARG A 179 -2.01 -1.36 4.51
CA ARG A 179 -0.98 -0.45 4.02
C ARG A 179 -0.45 0.50 5.10
N GLY A 180 0.85 0.76 5.08
CA GLY A 180 1.43 1.97 5.68
C GLY A 180 1.37 1.99 7.21
N LEU A 181 1.80 0.90 7.86
CA LEU A 181 1.74 0.78 9.32
C LEU A 181 2.87 -0.07 9.92
N THR A 182 3.09 0.08 11.21
CA THR A 182 3.95 -0.79 12.02
C THR A 182 3.09 -1.74 12.86
N VAL A 183 3.51 -2.99 12.98
CA VAL A 183 2.97 -3.98 13.93
C VAL A 183 4.09 -4.39 14.88
N GLN A 184 3.91 -4.11 16.17
CA GLN A 184 4.90 -4.44 17.20
C GLN A 184 4.90 -5.95 17.55
N GLY A 185 3.77 -6.62 17.35
CA GLY A 185 3.64 -8.07 17.46
C GLY A 185 3.90 -8.80 16.15
N ASN A 186 3.24 -9.95 16.00
CA ASN A 186 3.28 -10.76 14.78
C ASN A 186 2.18 -10.35 13.80
N VAL A 187 2.41 -10.61 12.51
CA VAL A 187 1.39 -10.56 11.46
C VAL A 187 1.07 -11.98 11.01
N THR A 188 -0.22 -12.33 10.95
CA THR A 188 -0.66 -13.64 10.48
C THR A 188 -1.79 -13.51 9.48
N PHE A 189 -1.58 -14.01 8.27
CA PHE A 189 -2.65 -14.28 7.31
C PHE A 189 -3.12 -15.72 7.47
N GLU A 190 -4.35 -15.90 7.91
CA GLU A 190 -4.95 -17.21 8.11
C GLU A 190 -5.24 -17.91 6.77
N LYS A 191 -5.50 -19.22 6.83
CA LYS A 191 -5.74 -20.05 5.63
C LYS A 191 -6.88 -19.55 4.73
N ASN A 192 -7.83 -18.81 5.30
CA ASN A 192 -9.00 -18.26 4.61
C ASN A 192 -8.81 -16.79 4.20
N SER A 193 -7.58 -16.29 4.16
CA SER A 193 -7.24 -14.91 3.80
C SER A 193 -6.72 -14.76 2.37
N ASN A 194 -7.36 -15.43 1.41
CA ASN A 194 -6.87 -15.43 0.04
C ASN A 194 -7.03 -14.06 -0.62
N ASN A 195 -6.16 -13.75 -1.58
CA ASN A 195 -6.14 -12.47 -2.30
C ASN A 195 -5.95 -11.25 -1.39
N ALA A 196 -5.34 -11.42 -0.22
CA ALA A 196 -5.06 -10.32 0.69
C ALA A 196 -3.70 -9.68 0.37
N SER A 197 -3.49 -8.45 0.78
CA SER A 197 -2.23 -7.74 0.55
C SER A 197 -1.81 -6.94 1.77
N ILE A 198 -0.51 -6.87 2.04
CA ILE A 198 0.11 -5.90 2.94
C ILE A 198 1.26 -5.21 2.20
N SER A 199 1.24 -3.89 2.17
CA SER A 199 2.32 -3.08 1.61
C SER A 199 2.83 -2.04 2.60
N PHE A 200 4.10 -1.64 2.44
CA PHE A 200 4.68 -0.52 3.17
C PHE A 200 4.53 -0.67 4.69
N CYS A 201 5.10 -1.74 5.23
CA CYS A 201 4.90 -2.11 6.61
C CYS A 201 6.20 -2.37 7.38
N LYS A 202 6.18 -2.17 8.70
CA LYS A 202 7.20 -2.71 9.62
C LYS A 202 6.55 -3.75 10.53
N VAL A 203 7.21 -4.88 10.73
CA VAL A 203 6.74 -5.95 11.63
C VAL A 203 7.89 -6.32 12.55
N TYR A 204 7.73 -6.04 13.84
CA TYR A 204 8.80 -6.33 14.81
C TYR A 204 8.85 -7.82 15.15
N GLY A 205 7.71 -8.50 15.13
CA GLY A 205 7.60 -9.94 15.27
C GLY A 205 7.77 -10.70 13.95
N ASN A 206 7.15 -11.87 13.88
CA ASN A 206 7.14 -12.71 12.68
C ASN A 206 6.00 -12.32 11.74
N LEU A 207 6.18 -12.61 10.46
CA LEU A 207 5.14 -12.56 9.44
C LEU A 207 4.87 -13.98 8.91
N GLU A 208 3.65 -14.46 9.10
CA GLU A 208 3.20 -15.78 8.66
C GLU A 208 2.07 -15.66 7.63
N VAL A 209 2.22 -16.31 6.47
CA VAL A 209 1.20 -16.37 5.42
C VAL A 209 0.77 -17.81 5.19
N HIS A 210 -0.49 -18.11 5.54
CA HIS A 210 -1.11 -19.42 5.35
C HIS A 210 -2.19 -19.44 4.24
N SER A 211 -2.52 -18.29 3.68
CA SER A 211 -3.45 -18.06 2.56
C SER A 211 -2.76 -18.16 1.20
N ASN A 212 -3.53 -18.23 0.12
CA ASN A 212 -3.01 -18.15 -1.26
C ASN A 212 -3.20 -16.75 -1.85
N ASP A 213 -2.53 -16.48 -2.96
CA ASP A 213 -2.64 -15.23 -3.72
C ASP A 213 -2.39 -13.99 -2.84
N THR A 214 -1.52 -14.12 -1.83
CA THR A 214 -1.24 -13.06 -0.88
C THR A 214 -0.04 -12.24 -1.31
N SER A 215 -0.15 -10.91 -1.19
CA SER A 215 0.92 -9.99 -1.51
C SER A 215 1.57 -9.42 -0.25
N VAL A 216 2.90 -9.50 -0.16
CA VAL A 216 3.73 -8.85 0.86
C VAL A 216 4.77 -7.99 0.12
N ILE A 217 4.64 -6.67 0.23
CA ILE A 217 5.35 -5.72 -0.64
C ILE A 217 6.01 -4.63 0.19
N ALA A 218 7.30 -4.37 -0.05
CA ALA A 218 8.00 -3.23 0.58
C ALA A 218 7.83 -3.20 2.11
N CYS A 219 7.93 -4.38 2.74
CA CYS A 219 7.84 -4.53 4.18
C CYS A 219 9.22 -4.79 4.80
N GLN A 220 9.41 -4.39 6.06
CA GLN A 220 10.56 -4.73 6.88
C GLN A 220 10.09 -5.62 8.02
N VAL A 221 10.54 -6.87 8.06
CA VAL A 221 10.15 -7.85 9.08
C VAL A 221 11.38 -8.19 9.91
N PHE A 222 11.42 -7.75 11.16
CA PHE A 222 12.54 -7.98 12.07
C PHE A 222 12.58 -9.43 12.57
N GLY A 223 11.43 -10.11 12.65
CA GLY A 223 11.36 -11.54 12.92
C GLY A 223 11.57 -12.43 11.68
N ASN A 224 10.94 -13.62 11.72
CA ASN A 224 10.95 -14.55 10.59
C ASN A 224 9.81 -14.25 9.62
N VAL A 225 10.02 -14.60 8.35
CA VAL A 225 8.97 -14.66 7.33
C VAL A 225 8.76 -16.11 6.92
N GLU A 226 7.53 -16.61 7.11
CA GLU A 226 7.12 -17.93 6.65
C GLU A 226 5.87 -17.85 5.75
N VAL A 227 5.99 -18.26 4.49
CA VAL A 227 4.91 -18.29 3.52
C VAL A 227 4.65 -19.73 3.08
N LYS A 228 3.46 -20.24 3.41
CA LYS A 228 2.99 -21.61 3.10
C LYS A 228 1.90 -21.63 2.04
N GLY A 229 1.42 -20.47 1.61
CA GLY A 229 0.41 -20.29 0.58
C GLY A 229 0.84 -20.73 -0.80
N ASN A 230 0.05 -20.46 -1.83
CA ASN A 230 0.47 -20.64 -3.22
C ASN A 230 0.17 -19.37 -3.99
N ASN A 231 0.94 -19.14 -5.06
CA ASN A 231 0.82 -17.97 -5.92
C ASN A 231 0.95 -16.65 -5.15
N ASP A 232 1.75 -16.65 -4.08
CA ASP A 232 1.98 -15.45 -3.26
C ASP A 232 3.08 -14.59 -3.89
N THR A 233 2.91 -13.27 -3.80
CA THR A 233 3.90 -12.28 -4.24
C THR A 233 4.61 -11.75 -3.00
N VAL A 234 5.91 -12.00 -2.87
CA VAL A 234 6.74 -11.47 -1.77
C VAL A 234 7.91 -10.72 -2.38
N VAL A 235 7.83 -9.40 -2.44
CA VAL A 235 8.80 -8.58 -3.19
C VAL A 235 9.24 -7.37 -2.39
N TYR A 236 10.50 -6.99 -2.56
CA TYR A 236 11.13 -5.85 -1.89
C TYR A 236 10.98 -5.90 -0.36
N THR A 237 10.94 -7.10 0.21
CA THR A 237 10.77 -7.32 1.65
C THR A 237 12.12 -7.54 2.31
N GLY A 238 12.44 -6.71 3.30
CA GLY A 238 13.59 -6.89 4.19
C GLY A 238 13.26 -7.86 5.32
N VAL A 239 14.18 -8.77 5.66
CA VAL A 239 13.97 -9.80 6.70
C VAL A 239 15.16 -9.91 7.65
N GLY A 240 14.91 -9.72 8.95
CA GLY A 240 15.93 -9.76 9.99
C GLY A 240 16.36 -11.16 10.42
N ASN A 241 15.49 -12.16 10.25
CA ASN A 241 15.78 -13.55 10.61
C ASN A 241 15.54 -14.53 9.44
N ASN A 242 14.89 -15.67 9.68
CA ASN A 242 14.72 -16.69 8.65
C ASN A 242 13.67 -16.27 7.62
N PHE A 243 14.01 -16.45 6.35
CA PHE A 243 13.09 -16.32 5.22
C PHE A 243 12.79 -17.69 4.62
N LYS A 244 11.51 -18.06 4.61
CA LYS A 244 11.05 -19.35 4.08
C LYS A 244 9.74 -19.18 3.33
N VAL A 245 9.78 -19.48 2.03
CA VAL A 245 8.60 -19.51 1.16
C VAL A 245 8.53 -20.91 0.58
N ASP A 246 7.59 -21.72 1.09
CA ASP A 246 7.36 -23.10 0.64
C ASP A 246 6.25 -23.18 -0.43
N GLY A 247 5.64 -22.04 -0.73
CA GLY A 247 4.50 -21.93 -1.63
C GLY A 247 4.85 -22.18 -3.09
N LYS A 248 3.94 -22.83 -3.82
CA LYS A 248 4.13 -23.04 -5.27
C LYS A 248 3.86 -21.75 -6.02
N LEU A 249 4.63 -21.51 -7.09
CA LEU A 249 4.44 -20.38 -8.01
C LEU A 249 4.56 -19.01 -7.31
N ALA A 250 5.28 -18.94 -6.18
CA ALA A 250 5.52 -17.66 -5.54
C ALA A 250 6.41 -16.77 -6.42
N VAL A 251 6.11 -15.46 -6.44
CA VAL A 251 6.93 -14.44 -7.08
C VAL A 251 7.78 -13.78 -6.02
N CYS A 252 9.09 -13.87 -6.16
CA CYS A 252 10.03 -13.32 -5.19
C CYS A 252 11.16 -12.57 -5.88
N ALA A 253 11.28 -11.28 -5.58
CA ALA A 253 12.23 -10.39 -6.22
C ALA A 253 12.62 -9.24 -5.29
N GLY A 254 13.91 -8.89 -5.29
CA GLY A 254 14.43 -7.75 -4.53
C GLY A 254 14.26 -7.86 -3.01
N ASN A 255 13.98 -9.05 -2.48
CA ASN A 255 13.97 -9.25 -1.03
C ASN A 255 15.41 -9.29 -0.53
N TYR A 256 15.63 -8.86 0.70
CA TYR A 256 16.97 -8.80 1.28
C TYR A 256 16.95 -9.19 2.75
N GLY A 257 18.05 -9.75 3.23
CA GLY A 257 18.27 -9.96 4.66
C GLY A 257 18.84 -8.71 5.31
N PHE A 258 18.67 -8.54 6.61
CA PHE A 258 19.38 -7.52 7.40
C PHE A 258 19.69 -8.03 8.82
N ASP A 259 20.58 -7.34 9.54
CA ASP A 259 20.91 -7.60 10.94
C ASP A 259 20.85 -6.28 11.72
N ASP A 260 19.75 -6.05 12.43
CA ASP A 260 19.55 -4.86 13.28
C ASP A 260 20.37 -5.01 14.57
N GLN A 261 21.68 -4.75 14.47
CA GLN A 261 22.62 -4.93 15.56
C GLN A 261 22.45 -3.91 16.69
N ASN A 262 21.82 -2.78 16.37
CA ASN A 262 21.67 -1.66 17.29
C ASN A 262 20.28 -1.67 18.00
N ASP A 263 19.35 -2.53 17.55
CA ASP A 263 18.00 -2.76 18.08
C ASP A 263 17.12 -1.50 18.05
N ASP A 264 17.40 -0.56 17.13
CA ASP A 264 16.65 0.69 16.97
C ASP A 264 15.45 0.56 16.02
N HIS A 265 15.27 -0.60 15.40
CA HIS A 265 14.19 -0.91 14.48
C HIS A 265 14.17 -0.02 13.23
N ILE A 266 15.36 0.44 12.80
CA ILE A 266 15.61 1.16 11.56
C ILE A 266 16.63 0.37 10.77
N VAL A 267 16.25 -0.08 9.57
CA VAL A 267 17.18 -0.82 8.70
C VAL A 267 18.06 0.17 7.94
N ASP A 268 19.32 0.24 8.33
CA ASP A 268 20.33 0.98 7.59
C ASP A 268 20.91 0.14 6.45
N VAL A 269 21.35 0.80 5.37
CA VAL A 269 22.01 0.11 4.22
C VAL A 269 23.25 -0.69 4.66
N ALA A 270 23.91 -0.29 5.76
CA ALA A 270 25.06 -1.00 6.31
C ALA A 270 24.70 -2.30 7.04
N GLU A 271 23.42 -2.48 7.40
CA GLU A 271 22.89 -3.65 8.11
C GLU A 271 22.35 -4.71 7.14
N GLU A 272 22.18 -4.36 5.85
CA GLU A 272 21.74 -5.30 4.83
C GLU A 272 22.77 -6.43 4.61
N THR A 273 22.31 -7.68 4.67
CA THR A 273 23.13 -8.89 4.53
C THR A 273 23.10 -9.48 3.11
N GLY A 274 22.36 -8.85 2.19
CA GLY A 274 22.29 -9.20 0.78
C GLY A 274 20.92 -9.76 0.36
N GLU A 275 20.80 -10.06 -0.93
CA GLU A 275 19.55 -10.54 -1.52
C GLU A 275 19.17 -11.94 -1.01
N ILE A 276 17.87 -12.13 -0.75
CA ILE A 276 17.27 -13.41 -0.39
C ILE A 276 16.22 -13.80 -1.42
N ALA A 277 16.25 -15.06 -1.86
CA ALA A 277 15.32 -15.59 -2.85
C ALA A 277 14.42 -16.67 -2.22
N CYS A 278 13.28 -16.91 -2.86
CA CYS A 278 12.45 -18.06 -2.54
C CYS A 278 13.18 -19.36 -2.88
N LYS A 279 12.92 -20.41 -2.08
CA LYS A 279 13.58 -21.71 -2.21
C LYS A 279 12.76 -22.68 -3.06
#